data_AF-A0A433PSM1-F1
#
_entry.id   AF-A0A433PSM1-F1
#
_cell.length_a   1.000
_cell.length_b   1.000
_cell.length_c   1.000
_cell.angle_alpha   90.00
_cell.angle_beta   90.00
_cell.angle_gamma   90.00
#
_symmetry.space_group_name_H-M   'P 1'
#
loop_
_entity.id
_entity.type
_entity.pdbx_description
1 polymer ?
#
loop_
_entity_poly.entity_id
_entity_poly.type
_entity_poly.pdbx_seq_one_letter_code
_entity_poly.pdbx_strand_id
1 'polypeptide(L)'
;MSPTFIVPLLVLVLCLFTAFTAPVRPRRFFLTLYDQPNSGGTSQALGTSNGTETPCWDVVLSCVQSYEVNDEAVNVTFYSTQNCLGTNLGEYTGSQSVLNSLTALSVSVKKIDPQNPQTQSVKKASVHVHH
;
A
#
# COMPACT_ATOMS: atom_id res chain seq x y z
N MET A 1 50.62 -19.72 20.23
CA MET A 1 49.66 -19.91 19.12
C MET A 1 48.33 -19.34 19.58
N SER A 2 48.03 -18.09 19.22
CA SER A 2 46.92 -17.31 19.78
C SER A 2 45.70 -17.38 18.86
N PRO A 3 44.53 -17.86 19.33
CA PRO A 3 43.33 -17.98 18.52
C PRO A 3 42.49 -16.70 18.64
N THR A 4 43.01 -15.56 18.18
CA THR A 4 42.31 -14.26 18.34
C THR A 4 41.77 -13.66 17.05
N PHE A 5 42.01 -14.29 15.89
CA PHE A 5 41.63 -13.73 14.58
C PHE A 5 40.44 -14.40 13.87
N ILE A 6 39.91 -15.51 14.40
CA ILE A 6 38.84 -16.28 13.73
C ILE A 6 37.46 -15.65 13.94
N VAL A 7 37.22 -15.05 15.11
CA VAL A 7 35.90 -14.49 15.49
C VAL A 7 35.48 -13.26 14.66
N PRO A 8 36.31 -12.22 14.43
CA PRO A 8 35.87 -11.04 13.69
C PRO A 8 35.63 -11.32 12.20
N LEU A 9 36.33 -12.30 11.61
CA LEU A 9 36.16 -12.69 10.22
C LEU A 9 34.80 -13.38 9.99
N LEU A 10 34.36 -14.19 10.96
CA LEU A 10 33.09 -14.91 10.90
C LEU A 10 31.89 -13.96 11.04
N VAL A 11 32.01 -12.93 11.87
CA VAL A 11 31.01 -11.85 12.00
C VAL A 11 30.93 -11.02 10.72
N LEU A 12 32.07 -10.68 10.09
CA LEU A 12 32.08 -9.94 8.82
C LEU A 12 31.42 -10.75 7.68
N VAL A 13 31.66 -12.06 7.63
CA VAL A 13 31.05 -12.96 6.64
C VAL A 13 29.54 -13.10 6.88
N LEU A 14 29.07 -13.20 8.13
CA LEU A 14 27.65 -13.17 8.47
C LEU A 14 26.97 -11.85 8.08
N CYS A 15 27.64 -10.70 8.28
CA CYS A 15 27.15 -9.39 7.84
C CYS A 15 27.10 -9.24 6.31
N LEU A 16 28.00 -9.91 5.57
CA LEU A 16 27.99 -9.89 4.10
C LEU A 16 26.93 -10.84 3.50
N PHE A 17 26.53 -11.89 4.22
CA PHE A 17 25.44 -12.79 3.80
C PHE A 17 24.04 -12.22 4.02
N THR A 18 23.87 -11.17 4.84
CA THR A 18 22.64 -10.34 4.82
C THR A 18 22.67 -9.34 3.65
N ALA A 19 23.16 -9.78 2.49
CA ALA A 19 23.03 -9.04 1.25
C ALA A 19 21.56 -8.70 1.06
N PHE A 20 21.26 -7.41 1.19
CA PHE A 20 19.95 -6.81 1.01
C PHE A 20 19.41 -7.19 -0.38
N THR A 21 18.65 -8.28 -0.47
CA THR A 21 17.73 -8.46 -1.57
C THR A 21 16.59 -7.49 -1.31
N ALA A 22 16.60 -6.35 -2.01
CA ALA A 22 15.46 -5.44 -1.99
C ALA A 22 14.18 -6.26 -2.29
N PRO A 23 13.09 -6.11 -1.52
CA PRO A 23 11.88 -6.88 -1.73
C PRO A 23 11.41 -6.72 -3.18
N VAL A 24 11.34 -7.83 -3.91
CA VAL A 24 10.81 -7.82 -5.27
C VAL A 24 9.32 -7.53 -5.18
N ARG A 25 8.89 -6.36 -5.68
CA ARG A 25 7.49 -5.97 -5.62
C ARG A 25 6.60 -6.94 -6.43
N PRO A 26 5.41 -7.29 -5.93
CA PRO A 26 4.48 -8.12 -6.66
C PRO A 26 4.13 -7.53 -8.03
N ARG A 27 4.01 -8.37 -9.05
CA ARG A 27 3.51 -7.92 -10.35
C ARG A 27 2.02 -7.63 -10.28
N ARG A 28 1.22 -8.62 -9.89
CA ARG A 28 -0.24 -8.54 -9.78
C ARG A 28 -0.66 -7.68 -8.59
N PHE A 29 -1.80 -7.03 -8.74
CA PHE A 29 -2.46 -6.33 -7.64
C PHE A 29 -3.48 -7.26 -6.99
N PHE A 30 -3.46 -7.29 -5.66
CA PHE A 30 -4.50 -7.88 -4.83
C PHE A 30 -4.89 -6.86 -3.77
N LEU A 31 -6.19 -6.68 -3.60
CA LEU A 31 -6.81 -5.75 -2.68
C LEU A 31 -7.97 -6.46 -2.01
N THR A 32 -8.04 -6.45 -0.69
CA THR A 32 -9.21 -6.93 0.06
C THR A 32 -9.83 -5.76 0.78
N LEU A 33 -11.08 -5.46 0.47
CA LEU A 33 -11.87 -4.43 1.15
C LEU A 33 -12.66 -5.05 2.29
N TYR A 34 -12.87 -4.30 3.36
CA TYR A 34 -13.62 -4.73 4.54
C TYR A 34 -14.62 -3.65 4.97
N ASP A 35 -15.81 -4.09 5.38
CA ASP A 35 -16.88 -3.19 5.86
C ASP A 35 -16.69 -2.71 7.31
N GLN A 36 -15.72 -3.27 8.05
CA GLN A 36 -15.34 -2.86 9.40
C GLN A 36 -13.85 -2.47 9.49
N PRO A 37 -13.45 -1.74 10.55
CA PRO A 37 -12.04 -1.48 10.84
C PRO A 37 -11.25 -2.78 11.12
N ASN A 38 -9.92 -2.69 10.99
CA ASN A 38 -8.94 -3.73 11.30
C ASN A 38 -9.18 -5.06 10.56
N SER A 39 -9.52 -4.99 9.27
CA SER A 39 -9.72 -6.16 8.41
C SER A 39 -10.84 -7.09 8.89
N GLY A 40 -11.86 -6.52 9.55
CA GLY A 40 -13.00 -7.25 10.12
C GLY A 40 -14.24 -7.25 9.21
N GLY A 41 -15.24 -8.05 9.59
CA GLY A 41 -16.56 -8.03 8.97
C GLY A 41 -16.63 -8.69 7.59
N THR A 42 -17.52 -8.16 6.73
CA THR A 42 -17.71 -8.65 5.36
C THR A 42 -16.58 -8.15 4.47
N SER A 43 -16.08 -9.00 3.59
CA SER A 43 -14.97 -8.65 2.71
C SER A 43 -15.27 -8.84 1.22
N GLN A 44 -14.58 -8.05 0.41
CA GLN A 44 -14.55 -8.18 -1.05
C GLN A 44 -13.09 -8.28 -1.50
N ALA A 45 -12.69 -9.44 -2.02
CA ALA A 45 -11.37 -9.63 -2.61
C ALA A 45 -11.37 -9.23 -4.09
N LEU A 46 -10.37 -8.46 -4.48
CA LEU A 46 -10.17 -7.92 -5.82
C LEU A 46 -8.75 -8.23 -6.26
N GLY A 47 -8.57 -8.54 -7.55
CA GLY A 47 -7.24 -8.85 -8.05
C GLY A 47 -7.14 -8.82 -9.57
N THR A 48 -5.92 -8.60 -10.04
CA THR A 48 -5.61 -8.63 -11.46
C THR A 48 -4.94 -9.94 -11.88
N SER A 49 -5.20 -10.35 -13.12
CA SER A 49 -4.47 -11.47 -13.74
C SER A 49 -3.03 -11.08 -14.11
N ASN A 50 -2.79 -9.80 -14.41
CA ASN A 50 -1.50 -9.21 -14.73
C ASN A 50 -1.30 -7.84 -14.03
N GLY A 51 -0.08 -7.35 -14.00
CA GLY A 51 0.31 -6.15 -13.23
C GLY A 51 0.59 -4.90 -14.05
N THR A 52 0.26 -4.93 -15.33
CA THR A 52 0.77 -3.98 -16.33
C THR A 52 -0.04 -2.69 -16.41
N GLU A 53 -1.29 -2.72 -15.96
CA GLU A 53 -2.21 -1.58 -15.99
C GLU A 53 -2.73 -1.28 -14.59
N THR A 54 -3.12 -0.03 -14.37
CA THR A 54 -3.84 0.40 -13.16
C THR A 54 -5.24 -0.21 -13.20
N PRO A 55 -5.58 -1.18 -12.32
CA PRO A 55 -6.93 -1.71 -12.26
C PRO A 55 -7.93 -0.67 -11.77
N CYS A 56 -9.17 -0.83 -12.25
CA CYS A 56 -10.36 -0.26 -11.65
C CYS A 56 -11.35 -1.40 -11.39
N TRP A 57 -11.92 -1.45 -10.19
CA TRP A 57 -12.91 -2.44 -9.81
C TRP A 57 -14.14 -1.77 -9.20
N ASP A 58 -15.31 -2.32 -9.48
CA ASP A 58 -16.54 -1.92 -8.79
C ASP A 58 -16.57 -2.50 -7.38
N VAL A 59 -17.00 -1.66 -6.44
CA VAL A 59 -17.14 -2.01 -5.02
C VAL A 59 -18.59 -2.43 -4.78
N VAL A 60 -18.77 -3.61 -4.18
CA VAL A 60 -20.11 -4.14 -3.86
C VAL A 60 -20.44 -4.04 -2.37
N LEU A 61 -19.47 -3.68 -1.53
CA LEU A 61 -19.71 -3.38 -0.12
C LEU A 61 -20.48 -2.06 0.01
N SER A 62 -21.45 -2.01 0.93
CA SER A 62 -22.22 -0.80 1.22
C SER A 62 -21.36 0.32 1.81
N CYS A 63 -20.29 -0.05 2.50
CA CYS A 63 -19.32 0.84 3.12
C CYS A 63 -17.97 0.12 3.22
N VAL A 64 -16.88 0.85 3.03
CA VAL A 64 -15.50 0.40 3.28
C VAL A 64 -14.95 1.13 4.51
N GLN A 65 -14.40 0.38 5.47
CA GLN A 65 -13.79 0.93 6.70
C GLN A 65 -12.35 0.46 6.93
N SER A 66 -11.89 -0.57 6.23
CA SER A 66 -10.48 -0.93 6.15
C SER A 66 -10.19 -1.70 4.87
N TYR A 67 -8.92 -1.79 4.49
CA TYR A 67 -8.49 -2.62 3.37
C TYR A 67 -7.02 -3.03 3.48
N GLU A 68 -6.67 -4.11 2.79
CA GLU A 68 -5.31 -4.65 2.69
C GLU A 68 -4.89 -4.78 1.23
N VAL A 69 -3.63 -4.45 0.95
CA VAL A 69 -2.99 -4.63 -0.36
C VAL A 69 -1.79 -5.55 -0.25
N ASN A 70 -1.44 -6.21 -1.35
CA ASN A 70 -0.25 -7.06 -1.41
C ASN A 70 1.06 -6.29 -1.66
N ASP A 71 0.99 -5.00 -2.00
CA ASP A 71 2.13 -4.10 -2.20
C ASP A 71 1.85 -2.78 -1.47
N GLU A 72 2.57 -2.51 -0.40
CA GLU A 72 2.39 -1.30 0.43
C GLU A 72 2.77 0.00 -0.30
N ALA A 73 3.47 -0.10 -1.42
CA ALA A 73 3.91 1.05 -2.18
C ALA A 73 3.04 1.29 -3.43
N VAL A 74 1.73 1.34 -3.18
CA VAL A 74 0.68 1.68 -4.13
C VAL A 74 -0.19 2.81 -3.58
N ASN A 75 -0.78 3.60 -4.46
CA ASN A 75 -1.89 4.49 -4.13
C ASN A 75 -3.22 3.79 -4.45
N VAL A 76 -4.14 3.84 -3.50
CA VAL A 76 -5.50 3.34 -3.61
C VAL A 76 -6.45 4.53 -3.59
N THR A 77 -7.25 4.67 -4.64
CA THR A 77 -8.18 5.78 -4.82
C THR A 77 -9.61 5.27 -4.90
N PHE A 78 -10.49 5.82 -4.07
CA PHE A 78 -11.90 5.48 -4.03
C PHE A 78 -12.75 6.51 -4.78
N TYR A 79 -13.77 6.05 -5.49
CA TYR A 79 -14.62 6.89 -6.33
C TYR A 79 -16.09 6.76 -5.97
N SER A 80 -16.83 7.86 -6.13
CA SER A 80 -18.28 7.92 -5.87
C SER A 80 -19.14 7.25 -6.94
N THR A 81 -18.56 6.89 -8.09
CA THR A 81 -19.26 6.21 -9.21
C THR A 81 -18.54 4.93 -9.60
N GLN A 82 -19.20 4.07 -10.36
CA GLN A 82 -18.58 2.90 -10.99
C GLN A 82 -17.52 3.32 -12.02
N ASN A 83 -16.67 2.36 -12.42
CA ASN A 83 -15.64 2.52 -13.44
C ASN A 83 -14.59 3.64 -13.20
N CYS A 84 -14.43 4.11 -11.96
CA CYS A 84 -13.43 5.11 -11.56
C CYS A 84 -13.53 6.46 -12.31
N LEU A 85 -14.74 6.84 -12.77
CA LEU A 85 -14.99 8.08 -13.53
C LEU A 85 -15.49 9.26 -12.68
N GLY A 86 -15.75 9.02 -11.39
CA GLY A 86 -16.46 9.95 -10.51
C GLY A 86 -15.57 10.82 -9.62
N THR A 87 -16.17 11.40 -8.57
CA THR A 87 -15.45 12.18 -7.56
C THR A 87 -14.54 11.27 -6.74
N ASN A 88 -13.29 11.69 -6.55
CA ASN A 88 -12.35 11.06 -5.63
C ASN A 88 -12.84 11.27 -4.19
N LEU A 89 -13.19 10.19 -3.50
CA LEU A 89 -13.64 10.17 -2.10
C LEU A 89 -12.46 10.11 -1.12
N GLY A 90 -11.32 9.61 -1.58
CA GLY A 90 -10.09 9.50 -0.79
C GLY A 90 -9.01 8.76 -1.58
N GLU A 91 -7.77 9.23 -1.41
CA GLU A 91 -6.57 8.60 -1.92
C GLU A 91 -5.63 8.31 -0.75
N TYR A 92 -5.15 7.08 -0.68
CA TYR A 92 -4.39 6.54 0.44
C TYR A 92 -3.24 5.70 -0.08
N THR A 93 -2.14 5.63 0.67
CA THR A 93 -0.98 4.79 0.33
C THR A 93 -0.99 3.52 1.18
N GLY A 94 -0.70 2.38 0.55
CA GLY A 94 -0.60 1.08 1.22
C GLY A 94 -1.90 0.63 1.85
N SER A 95 -1.84 -0.33 2.77
CA SER A 95 -2.98 -0.86 3.50
C SER A 95 -3.49 0.17 4.53
N GLN A 96 -4.79 0.15 4.83
CA GLN A 96 -5.40 1.05 5.82
C GLN A 96 -6.25 0.26 6.80
N SER A 97 -5.82 0.21 8.06
CA SER A 97 -6.53 -0.50 9.13
C SER A 97 -7.78 0.24 9.60
N VAL A 98 -7.83 1.58 9.48
CA VAL A 98 -8.98 2.38 9.90
C VAL A 98 -9.20 3.51 8.91
N LEU A 99 -10.41 3.59 8.36
CA LEU A 99 -10.88 4.68 7.53
C LEU A 99 -12.15 5.29 8.13
N ASN A 100 -12.38 6.57 7.81
CA ASN A 100 -13.74 7.10 7.90
C ASN A 100 -14.62 6.30 6.92
N SER A 101 -15.83 5.91 7.33
CA SER A 101 -16.79 5.16 6.50
C SER A 101 -16.88 5.74 5.08
N LEU A 102 -16.45 4.96 4.09
CA LEU A 102 -16.48 5.34 2.66
C LEU A 102 -17.57 4.56 1.93
N THR A 103 -18.56 5.27 1.39
CA THR A 103 -19.56 4.70 0.47
C THR A 103 -19.08 4.83 -0.97
N ALA A 104 -18.01 4.11 -1.31
CA ALA A 104 -17.43 4.10 -2.64
C ALA A 104 -18.14 3.10 -3.57
N LEU A 105 -18.23 3.43 -4.86
CA LEU A 105 -18.78 2.54 -5.89
C LEU A 105 -17.71 1.91 -6.77
N SER A 106 -16.51 2.48 -6.82
CA SER A 106 -15.34 1.83 -7.43
C SER A 106 -14.04 2.24 -6.75
N VAL A 107 -12.99 1.45 -6.99
CA VAL A 107 -11.65 1.64 -6.45
C VAL A 107 -10.60 1.39 -7.53
N SER A 108 -9.56 2.23 -7.56
CA SER A 108 -8.39 2.05 -8.43
C SER A 108 -7.12 1.88 -7.60
N VAL A 109 -6.16 1.12 -8.12
CA VAL A 109 -4.87 0.90 -7.46
C VAL A 109 -3.73 1.18 -8.43
N LYS A 110 -2.79 2.05 -8.05
CA LYS A 110 -1.67 2.47 -8.89
C LYS A 110 -0.34 2.29 -8.16
N LYS A 111 0.66 1.71 -8.83
CA LYS A 111 2.03 1.64 -8.28
C LYS A 111 2.62 3.03 -8.08
N ILE A 112 3.24 3.24 -6.92
CA ILE A 112 4.09 4.40 -6.69
C ILE A 112 5.46 4.07 -7.27
N ASP A 113 5.85 4.84 -8.29
CA ASP A 113 7.18 4.76 -8.86
C ASP A 113 8.19 5.42 -7.91
N PRO A 114 9.15 4.67 -7.34
CA PRO A 114 10.16 5.25 -6.47
C PRO A 114 11.06 6.28 -7.17
N GLN A 115 11.10 6.33 -8.51
CA GLN A 115 11.87 7.31 -9.27
C GLN A 115 11.12 8.64 -9.53
N ASN A 116 9.82 8.72 -9.22
CA ASN A 116 9.03 9.95 -9.36
C ASN A 116 8.22 10.28 -8.08
N PRO A 117 8.85 10.88 -7.05
CA PRO A 117 8.23 11.11 -5.74
C PRO A 117 7.16 12.20 -5.69
N GLN A 118 6.84 12.89 -6.80
CA GLN A 118 5.99 14.09 -6.77
C GLN A 118 4.53 13.84 -6.37
N THR A 119 4.09 12.61 -6.16
CA THR A 119 2.74 12.30 -5.63
C THR A 119 2.69 12.25 -4.09
N GLN A 120 3.82 12.36 -3.38
CA GLN A 120 3.87 12.28 -1.91
C GLN A 120 3.74 13.62 -1.17
N SER A 121 3.62 14.75 -1.88
CA SER A 121 3.69 16.10 -1.28
C SER A 121 2.41 16.93 -1.43
N VAL A 122 1.25 16.36 -1.09
CA VAL A 122 0.08 17.17 -0.73
C VAL A 122 -0.46 16.61 0.59
N LYS A 123 -0.44 17.43 1.64
CA LYS A 123 -0.82 17.14 3.05
C LYS A 123 0.29 16.67 4.02
N LYS A 124 1.50 17.24 3.93
CA LYS A 124 2.23 17.54 5.18
C LYS A 124 1.80 18.94 5.62
N ALA A 125 0.90 18.99 6.59
CA ALA A 125 0.31 20.19 7.14
C ALA A 125 1.39 21.22 7.53
N SER A 126 1.29 22.43 6.99
CA SER A 126 1.95 23.61 7.54
C SER A 126 1.18 24.03 8.80
N VAL A 127 1.55 23.46 9.95
CA VAL A 127 1.18 24.04 11.25
C VAL A 127 2.11 25.23 11.46
N HIS A 128 1.63 26.43 11.18
CA HIS A 128 2.31 27.65 11.60
C HIS A 128 1.92 27.92 13.05
N VAL A 129 2.85 27.63 13.97
CA VAL A 129 2.76 28.04 15.37
C VAL A 129 3.11 29.53 15.41
N HIS A 130 2.10 30.37 15.70
CA HIS A 130 2.36 31.75 16.09
C HIS A 130 2.93 31.76 17.51
N HIS A 131 4.06 32.43 17.67
CA HIS A 131 4.69 32.75 18.94
C HIS A 131 4.58 34.25 19.21
#